data_AF-A0A3A8K564-F1
#
_entry.id   AF-A0A3A8K564-F1
#
_cell.length_a   1.000
_cell.length_b   1.000
_cell.length_c   1.000
_cell.angle_alpha   90.00
_cell.angle_beta   90.00
_cell.angle_gamma   90.00
#
_symmetry.space_group_name_H-M   'P 1'
#
loop_
_entity.id
_entity.type
_entity.pdbx_description
1 polymer ?
#
loop_
_entity_poly.entity_id
_entity_poly.type
_entity_poly.pdbx_seq_one_letter_code
_entity_poly.pdbx_strand_id
1 'polypeptide(L)'
;MTSPWFNVPALYCRVHLSASHRSREETMPAIHGYTTHDVTLSAVGTFQLVAAHGDRPYFRNEKVTLRVQARIFNELEFQGGGGETIRRGGRSTFGGVTQPSDVNLELTTEEKHEAYLRMGSMGPFTLKHRIDVWDTSPPKPAQGHVNEEFNVDAMLSLTLPKTPGQVRLDAFEKSLIGSPFSCCDSRCEVRLSGLLRLTPDVPVFHLADDTLDQNPIPHCRVRVLCPDGATREFESDEAGDIFIPRASTKDVYTLLEVLDDRAPQSAAIPGTWTVDTVPDRV
;
A
#
# COMPACT_ATOMS: atom_id res chain seq x y z
N MET A 1 -4.78 32.26 10.65
CA MET A 1 -5.99 31.65 10.06
C MET A 1 -6.04 30.20 10.53
N THR A 2 -7.18 29.72 11.02
CA THR A 2 -7.33 28.31 11.43
C THR A 2 -7.41 27.42 10.18
N SER A 3 -6.57 26.39 10.12
CA SER A 3 -6.57 25.43 8.99
C SER A 3 -7.92 24.72 8.88
N PRO A 4 -8.52 24.54 7.68
CA PRO A 4 -9.80 23.84 7.53
C PRO A 4 -9.74 22.38 8.03
N TRP A 5 -8.53 21.83 8.13
CA TRP A 5 -8.25 20.49 8.63
C TRP A 5 -8.55 20.30 10.14
N PHE A 6 -8.63 21.38 10.93
CA PHE A 6 -9.03 21.28 12.34
C PHE A 6 -10.50 20.87 12.52
N ASN A 7 -11.35 21.10 11.50
CA ASN A 7 -12.77 20.78 11.56
C ASN A 7 -13.09 19.40 10.98
N VAL A 8 -12.09 18.63 10.54
CA VAL A 8 -12.27 17.31 9.94
C VAL A 8 -12.25 16.28 11.08
N PRO A 9 -13.35 15.55 11.35
CA PRO A 9 -13.41 14.61 12.47
C PRO A 9 -12.71 13.28 12.17
N ALA A 10 -12.63 12.89 10.89
CA ALA A 10 -11.98 11.68 10.43
C ALA A 10 -11.57 11.81 8.97
N LEU A 11 -10.57 11.02 8.57
CA LEU A 11 -10.10 10.88 7.20
C LEU A 11 -10.14 9.41 6.80
N TYR A 12 -10.88 9.11 5.75
CA TYR A 12 -10.75 7.82 5.08
C TYR A 12 -9.47 7.83 4.25
N CYS A 13 -8.67 6.79 4.44
CA CYS A 13 -7.33 6.65 3.90
C CYS A 13 -7.21 5.37 3.10
N ARG A 14 -6.70 5.51 1.87
CA ARG A 14 -6.22 4.39 1.07
C ARG A 14 -4.76 4.61 0.73
N VAL A 15 -3.93 3.61 1.01
CA VAL A 15 -2.50 3.60 0.72
C VAL A 15 -2.18 2.43 -0.20
N HIS A 16 -1.41 2.71 -1.24
CA HIS A 16 -0.75 1.70 -2.07
C HIS A 16 0.73 2.07 -2.12
N LEU A 17 1.62 1.13 -1.82
CA LEU A 17 3.07 1.28 -1.90
C LEU A 17 3.62 0.13 -2.72
N SER A 18 4.33 0.44 -3.80
CA SER A 18 5.02 -0.57 -4.61
C SER A 18 6.50 -0.25 -4.70
N ALA A 19 7.33 -1.29 -4.67
CA ALA A 19 8.77 -1.23 -4.80
C ALA A 19 9.26 -2.32 -5.75
N SER A 20 10.18 -1.97 -6.63
CA SER A 20 10.99 -2.96 -7.35
C SER A 20 12.39 -2.45 -7.57
N HIS A 21 13.37 -3.33 -7.39
CA HIS A 21 14.76 -3.05 -7.73
C HIS A 21 15.51 -4.34 -8.03
N ARG A 22 16.61 -4.20 -8.77
CA ARG A 22 17.55 -5.28 -9.01
C ARG A 22 18.95 -4.71 -9.05
N SER A 23 19.83 -5.18 -8.16
CA SER A 23 21.24 -4.84 -8.14
C SER A 23 22.10 -6.10 -8.29
N ARG A 24 23.26 -5.92 -8.92
CA ARG A 24 24.32 -6.92 -8.96
C ARG A 24 25.65 -6.18 -8.84
N GLU A 25 26.35 -6.40 -7.73
CA GLU A 25 27.59 -5.70 -7.41
C GLU A 25 28.72 -6.69 -7.22
N GLU A 26 29.92 -6.38 -7.72
CA GLU A 26 31.13 -7.13 -7.39
C GLU A 26 31.58 -6.74 -5.97
N THR A 27 31.39 -7.63 -5.01
CA THR A 27 31.69 -7.40 -3.59
C THR A 27 33.01 -8.04 -3.16
N MET A 28 33.58 -8.95 -3.96
CA MET A 28 34.87 -9.59 -3.70
C MET A 28 35.76 -9.59 -4.95
N PRO A 29 36.38 -8.45 -5.32
CA PRO A 29 37.12 -8.31 -6.59
C PRO A 29 38.30 -9.27 -6.75
N ALA A 30 38.99 -9.59 -5.65
CA ALA A 30 40.15 -10.48 -5.66
C ALA A 30 39.81 -11.94 -6.06
N ILE A 31 38.52 -12.32 -5.99
CA ILE A 31 38.03 -13.66 -6.30
C ILE A 31 36.76 -13.64 -7.17
N HIS A 32 36.52 -12.52 -7.88
CA HIS A 32 35.35 -12.31 -8.73
C HIS A 32 34.02 -12.69 -8.07
N GLY A 33 33.82 -12.20 -6.83
CA GLY A 33 32.57 -12.41 -6.09
C GLY A 33 31.54 -11.33 -6.33
N TYR A 34 30.31 -11.73 -6.61
CA TYR A 34 29.16 -10.89 -6.89
C TYR A 34 28.05 -11.12 -5.87
N THR A 35 27.43 -10.03 -5.40
CA THR A 35 26.18 -10.07 -4.66
C THR A 35 25.05 -9.60 -5.58
N THR A 36 24.01 -10.41 -5.73
CA THR A 36 22.77 -10.09 -6.44
C THR A 36 21.64 -9.90 -5.44
N HIS A 37 20.89 -8.82 -5.60
CA HIS A 37 19.67 -8.54 -4.84
C HIS A 37 18.55 -8.15 -5.80
N ASP A 38 17.43 -8.85 -5.77
CA ASP A 38 16.28 -8.65 -6.67
C ASP A 38 14.99 -8.71 -5.85
N VAL A 39 14.21 -7.61 -5.88
CA VAL A 39 13.01 -7.44 -5.08
C VAL A 39 11.88 -6.88 -5.95
N THR A 40 10.69 -7.42 -5.74
CA THR A 40 9.41 -6.85 -6.20
C THR A 40 8.42 -6.96 -5.06
N LEU A 41 7.76 -5.86 -4.70
CA LEU A 41 6.87 -5.80 -3.54
C LEU A 41 5.73 -4.81 -3.72
N SER A 42 4.56 -5.16 -3.18
CA SER A 42 3.36 -4.32 -3.08
C SER A 42 2.80 -4.40 -1.64
N ALA A 43 2.41 -3.26 -1.08
CA ALA A 43 1.73 -3.13 0.20
C ALA A 43 0.53 -2.18 0.07
N VAL A 44 -0.67 -2.68 0.37
CA VAL A 44 -1.94 -1.96 0.22
C VAL A 44 -2.69 -1.92 1.54
N GLY A 45 -3.30 -0.79 1.88
CA GLY A 45 -4.11 -0.63 3.07
C GLY A 45 -5.26 0.34 2.90
N THR A 46 -6.37 0.05 3.57
CA THR A 46 -7.56 0.91 3.61
C THR A 46 -8.02 1.04 5.05
N PHE A 47 -8.06 2.26 5.58
CA PHE A 47 -8.33 2.52 6.99
C PHE A 47 -8.89 3.92 7.23
N GLN A 48 -9.49 4.13 8.39
CA GLN A 48 -9.97 5.45 8.83
C GLN A 48 -9.01 6.01 9.88
N LEU A 49 -8.50 7.22 9.67
CA LEU A 49 -7.79 7.99 10.69
C LEU A 49 -8.80 8.89 11.41
N VAL A 50 -8.80 8.86 12.74
CA VAL A 50 -9.68 9.70 13.56
C VAL A 50 -8.89 10.88 14.09
N ALA A 51 -9.51 12.06 14.10
CA ALA A 51 -8.89 13.26 14.67
C ALA A 51 -8.56 13.02 16.15
N ALA A 52 -7.33 13.35 16.53
CA ALA A 52 -6.86 13.33 17.91
C ALA A 52 -6.52 14.76 18.34
N HIS A 53 -6.72 15.05 19.62
CA HIS A 53 -6.53 16.40 20.16
C HIS A 53 -5.04 16.81 20.17
N GLY A 54 -4.75 18.02 19.69
CA GLY A 54 -3.41 18.61 19.72
C GLY A 54 -3.40 20.04 19.17
N ASP A 55 -2.25 20.71 19.26
CA ASP A 55 -2.05 22.10 18.78
C ASP A 55 -1.99 22.22 17.24
N ARG A 56 -2.12 21.09 16.55
CA ARG A 56 -2.06 20.95 15.09
C ARG A 56 -3.03 19.86 14.63
N PRO A 57 -3.51 19.89 13.37
CA PRO A 57 -4.37 18.82 12.87
C PRO A 57 -3.59 17.50 12.88
N TYR A 58 -4.12 16.55 13.63
CA TYR A 58 -3.48 15.26 13.89
C TYR A 58 -4.54 14.16 13.83
N PHE A 59 -4.26 13.11 13.08
CA PHE A 59 -5.17 11.99 12.87
C PHE A 59 -4.43 10.68 13.12
N ARG A 60 -5.11 9.71 13.75
CA ARG A 60 -4.49 8.44 14.13
C ARG A 60 -5.45 7.26 13.97
N ASN A 61 -4.89 6.10 13.68
CA ASN A 61 -5.51 4.79 13.87
C ASN A 61 -4.45 3.83 14.44
N GLU A 62 -4.77 3.12 15.52
CA GLU A 62 -3.82 2.22 16.21
C GLU A 62 -3.91 0.76 15.75
N LYS A 63 -4.89 0.43 14.89
CA LYS A 63 -5.21 -0.93 14.47
C LYS A 63 -5.43 -1.00 12.96
N VAL A 64 -4.43 -0.59 12.20
CA VAL A 64 -4.38 -0.72 10.74
C VAL A 64 -3.71 -2.03 10.38
N THR A 65 -4.16 -2.68 9.31
CA THR A 65 -3.45 -3.81 8.70
C THR A 65 -3.16 -3.49 7.24
N LEU A 66 -2.09 -4.07 6.70
CA LEU A 66 -1.74 -3.97 5.29
C LEU A 66 -1.81 -5.36 4.65
N ARG A 67 -2.27 -5.42 3.39
CA ARG A 67 -2.08 -6.58 2.51
C ARG A 67 -0.73 -6.42 1.83
N VAL A 68 0.14 -7.42 1.95
CA VAL A 68 1.49 -7.40 1.38
C VAL A 68 1.64 -8.57 0.42
N GLN A 69 2.35 -8.32 -0.69
CA GLN A 69 2.85 -9.35 -1.59
C GLN A 69 4.29 -9.01 -1.98
N ALA A 70 5.16 -10.01 -1.96
CA ALA A 70 6.58 -9.79 -2.22
C ALA A 70 7.25 -11.00 -2.87
N ARG A 71 8.24 -10.70 -3.69
CA ARG A 71 9.27 -11.62 -4.18
C ARG A 71 10.62 -11.03 -3.84
N ILE A 72 11.45 -11.79 -3.14
CA ILE A 72 12.79 -11.40 -2.71
C ILE A 72 13.76 -12.49 -3.15
N PHE A 73 14.88 -12.10 -3.75
CA PHE A 73 15.98 -12.96 -4.09
C PHE A 73 17.30 -12.27 -3.71
N ASN A 74 18.13 -13.00 -2.96
CA ASN A 74 19.45 -12.58 -2.52
C ASN A 74 20.44 -13.70 -2.81
N GLU A 75 21.55 -13.42 -3.48
CA GLU A 75 22.58 -14.41 -3.73
C GLU A 75 23.98 -13.79 -3.73
N LEU A 76 24.90 -14.40 -3.00
CA LEU A 76 26.33 -14.22 -3.12
C LEU A 76 26.90 -15.36 -3.97
N GLU A 77 27.56 -15.03 -5.06
CA GLU A 77 28.29 -15.95 -5.94
C GLU A 77 29.76 -15.55 -5.94
N PHE A 78 30.71 -16.48 -5.78
CA PHE A 78 32.14 -16.18 -5.98
C PHE A 78 32.90 -17.39 -6.51
N GLN A 79 34.02 -17.13 -7.20
CA GLN A 79 34.90 -18.17 -7.69
C GLN A 79 35.97 -18.49 -6.64
N GLY A 80 35.98 -19.72 -6.13
CA GLY A 80 37.02 -20.19 -5.23
C GLY A 80 38.37 -20.36 -5.93
N GLY A 81 39.45 -20.44 -5.17
CA GLY A 81 40.83 -20.56 -5.68
C GLY A 81 41.13 -21.82 -6.52
N GLY A 82 40.17 -22.73 -6.68
CA GLY A 82 40.26 -23.92 -7.56
C GLY A 82 39.38 -23.86 -8.81
N GLY A 83 38.72 -22.72 -9.11
CA GLY A 83 37.81 -22.58 -10.26
C GLY A 83 36.36 -23.04 -10.02
N GLU A 84 36.06 -23.53 -8.81
CA GLU A 84 34.68 -23.86 -8.40
C GLU A 84 33.89 -22.60 -8.03
N THR A 85 32.65 -22.52 -8.50
CA THR A 85 31.73 -21.44 -8.12
C THR A 85 30.99 -21.81 -6.84
N ILE A 86 31.15 -20.99 -5.81
CA ILE A 86 30.42 -21.10 -4.54
C ILE A 86 29.26 -20.10 -4.57
N ARG A 87 28.07 -20.58 -4.21
CA ARG A 87 26.83 -19.81 -4.14
C ARG A 87 26.21 -19.95 -2.76
N ARG A 88 25.85 -18.83 -2.16
CA ARG A 88 25.03 -18.77 -0.94
C ARG A 88 23.91 -17.77 -1.16
N GLY A 89 22.67 -18.16 -0.91
CA GLY A 89 21.56 -17.27 -1.16
C GLY A 89 20.28 -17.68 -0.48
N GLY A 90 19.27 -16.82 -0.66
CA GLY A 90 17.92 -16.99 -0.19
C GLY A 90 16.93 -16.48 -1.22
N ARG A 91 15.77 -17.14 -1.31
CA ARG A 91 14.63 -16.64 -2.08
C ARG A 91 13.35 -16.80 -1.27
N SER A 92 12.44 -15.86 -1.45
CA SER A 92 11.11 -15.95 -0.88
C SER A 92 10.09 -15.36 -1.83
N THR A 93 8.92 -15.97 -1.86
CA THR A 93 7.72 -15.41 -2.49
C THR A 93 6.61 -15.60 -1.48
N PHE A 94 6.03 -14.50 -1.03
CA PHE A 94 5.07 -14.52 0.06
C PHE A 94 4.01 -13.45 -0.12
N GLY A 95 2.88 -13.65 0.54
CA GLY A 95 1.83 -12.67 0.65
C GLY A 95 0.94 -12.96 1.85
N GLY A 96 0.28 -11.92 2.35
CA GLY A 96 -0.57 -12.04 3.52
C GLY A 96 -1.00 -10.69 4.08
N VAL A 97 -1.70 -10.75 5.21
CA VAL A 97 -2.12 -9.57 5.98
C VAL A 97 -1.15 -9.40 7.14
N THR A 98 -0.62 -8.20 7.31
CA THR A 98 0.30 -7.88 8.41
C THR A 98 -0.41 -7.96 9.77
N GLN A 99 0.37 -8.07 10.84
CA GLN A 99 -0.14 -7.77 12.17
C GLN A 99 -0.64 -6.31 12.23
N PRO A 100 -1.66 -6.02 13.07
CA PRO A 100 -2.12 -4.66 13.25
C PRO A 100 -1.01 -3.74 13.75
N SER A 101 -0.88 -2.57 13.16
CA SER A 101 -0.01 -1.49 13.64
C SER A 101 -0.68 -0.12 13.46
N ASP A 102 -0.01 0.93 13.91
CA ASP A 102 -0.54 2.28 13.90
C ASP A 102 -0.18 3.06 12.63
N VAL A 103 -1.07 3.97 12.26
CA VAL A 103 -0.81 5.04 11.29
C VAL A 103 -1.18 6.36 11.93
N ASN A 104 -0.33 7.35 11.75
CA ASN A 104 -0.64 8.72 12.11
C ASN A 104 -0.30 9.70 11.00
N LEU A 105 -1.14 10.72 10.86
CA LEU A 105 -0.99 11.81 9.92
C LEU A 105 -1.00 13.12 10.71
N GLU A 106 0.04 13.92 10.54
CA GLU A 106 0.20 15.18 11.23
C GLU A 106 0.42 16.31 10.23
N LEU A 107 -0.34 17.40 10.33
CA LEU A 107 -0.16 18.57 9.48
C LEU A 107 0.66 19.63 10.20
N THR A 108 1.62 20.23 9.49
CA THR A 108 2.40 21.37 9.95
C THR A 108 1.56 22.66 9.93
N THR A 109 1.86 23.57 10.85
CA THR A 109 1.17 24.85 11.00
C THR A 109 1.85 26.01 10.25
N GLU A 110 3.11 25.82 9.81
CA GLU A 110 4.03 26.89 9.38
C GLU A 110 4.00 27.20 7.86
N GLU A 111 2.82 27.11 7.22
CA GLU A 111 2.61 27.48 5.80
C GLU A 111 3.35 26.59 4.78
N LYS A 112 2.70 25.49 4.37
CA LYS A 112 2.78 24.86 3.01
C LYS A 112 1.91 23.61 2.85
N HIS A 113 0.90 23.39 3.70
CA HIS A 113 0.17 22.12 3.76
C HIS A 113 1.12 20.90 3.89
N GLU A 114 2.31 21.09 4.46
CA GLU A 114 3.21 19.97 4.69
C GLU A 114 2.62 19.08 5.78
N ALA A 115 2.67 17.78 5.55
CA ALA A 115 2.20 16.77 6.47
C ALA A 115 3.21 15.64 6.60
N TYR A 116 3.20 14.98 7.76
CA TYR A 116 3.98 13.79 8.02
C TYR A 116 3.03 12.61 8.20
N LEU A 117 3.13 11.65 7.29
CA LEU A 117 2.50 10.35 7.46
C LEU A 117 3.52 9.41 8.09
N ARG A 118 3.20 8.85 9.25
CA ARG A 118 3.99 7.80 9.88
C ARG A 118 3.20 6.50 9.88
N MET A 119 3.80 5.46 9.34
CA MET A 119 3.28 4.11 9.29
C MET A 119 4.15 3.25 10.19
N GLY A 120 3.55 2.62 11.20
CA GLY A 120 4.22 1.77 12.16
C GLY A 120 5.03 2.53 13.22
N SER A 121 4.52 3.65 13.73
CA SER A 121 5.28 4.50 14.66
C SER A 121 5.47 3.90 16.06
N MET A 122 4.55 3.02 16.48
CA MET A 122 4.61 2.24 17.72
C MET A 122 5.18 0.82 17.48
N GLY A 123 5.47 0.48 16.23
CA GLY A 123 6.02 -0.80 15.79
C GLY A 123 5.73 -1.05 14.31
N PRO A 124 6.58 -1.77 13.56
CA PRO A 124 6.35 -1.99 12.14
C PRO A 124 5.10 -2.85 11.88
N PHE A 125 4.55 -2.75 10.68
CA PHE A 125 3.61 -3.75 10.17
C PHE A 125 4.39 -5.02 9.85
N THR A 126 4.15 -6.10 10.59
CA THR A 126 4.95 -7.32 10.48
C THR A 126 4.20 -8.45 9.76
N LEU A 127 4.91 -9.22 8.95
CA LEU A 127 4.41 -10.43 8.30
C LEU A 127 5.46 -11.53 8.38
N LYS A 128 5.09 -12.70 8.90
CA LYS A 128 5.99 -13.85 8.93
C LYS A 128 6.02 -14.50 7.55
N HIS A 129 7.21 -14.83 7.07
CA HIS A 129 7.39 -15.53 5.80
C HIS A 129 8.51 -16.56 5.87
N ARG A 130 8.50 -17.47 4.89
CA ARG A 130 9.49 -18.54 4.76
C ARG A 130 10.45 -18.21 3.62
N ILE A 131 11.73 -18.39 3.89
CA ILE A 131 12.81 -18.20 2.92
C ILE A 131 13.41 -19.57 2.62
N ASP A 132 13.51 -19.91 1.35
CA ASP A 132 14.33 -21.03 0.90
C ASP A 132 15.78 -20.57 0.85
N VAL A 133 16.69 -21.27 1.52
CA VAL A 133 18.11 -20.92 1.58
C VAL A 133 18.97 -22.04 1.01
N TRP A 134 20.08 -21.66 0.38
CA TRP A 134 21.08 -22.60 -0.15
C TRP A 134 22.50 -22.12 0.13
N ASP A 135 23.39 -23.09 0.27
CA ASP A 135 24.83 -22.92 0.33
C ASP A 135 25.50 -24.07 -0.42
N THR A 136 26.26 -23.77 -1.46
CA THR A 136 26.96 -24.79 -2.27
C THR A 136 28.42 -24.98 -1.83
N SER A 137 28.86 -24.34 -0.75
CA SER A 137 30.24 -24.43 -0.28
C SER A 137 30.62 -25.87 0.12
N PRO A 138 31.81 -26.35 -0.31
CA PRO A 138 32.35 -27.62 0.16
C PRO A 138 32.77 -27.51 1.64
N PRO A 139 32.81 -28.64 2.39
CA PRO A 139 32.62 -30.02 1.92
C PRO A 139 31.16 -30.48 1.93
N LYS A 140 30.24 -29.69 2.50
CA LYS A 140 28.86 -30.10 2.72
C LYS A 140 27.89 -29.01 2.26
N PRO A 141 27.48 -29.06 0.99
CA PRO A 141 26.38 -28.25 0.50
C PRO A 141 25.14 -28.43 1.37
N ALA A 142 24.40 -27.35 1.58
CA ALA A 142 23.21 -27.32 2.41
C ALA A 142 22.07 -26.63 1.68
N GLN A 143 20.88 -27.14 1.89
CA GLN A 143 19.63 -26.50 1.51
C GLN A 143 18.68 -26.62 2.69
N GLY A 144 17.86 -25.60 2.87
CA GLY A 144 16.90 -25.58 3.96
C GLY A 144 15.97 -24.40 3.85
N HIS A 145 15.32 -24.10 4.97
CA HIS A 145 14.41 -22.98 5.07
C HIS A 145 14.58 -22.28 6.41
N VAL A 146 14.36 -20.98 6.39
CA VAL A 146 14.34 -20.12 7.58
C VAL A 146 13.01 -19.38 7.60
N ASN A 147 12.46 -19.16 8.79
CA ASN A 147 11.31 -18.28 8.97
C ASN A 147 11.83 -16.92 9.43
N GLU A 148 11.40 -15.86 8.75
CA GLU A 148 11.77 -14.48 9.07
C GLU A 148 10.52 -13.59 9.17
N GLU A 149 10.71 -12.40 9.72
CA GLU A 149 9.70 -11.35 9.78
C GLU A 149 10.02 -10.28 8.73
N PHE A 150 9.05 -10.04 7.86
CA PHE A 150 9.05 -8.94 6.93
C PHE A 150 8.33 -7.74 7.56
N ASN A 151 8.95 -6.56 7.50
CA ASN A 151 8.44 -5.35 8.14
C ASN A 151 8.18 -4.25 7.11
N VAL A 152 7.07 -3.55 7.30
CA VAL A 152 6.75 -2.28 6.64
C VAL A 152 6.67 -1.18 7.68
N ASP A 153 7.45 -0.12 7.52
CA ASP A 153 7.41 1.09 8.36
C ASP A 153 7.89 2.28 7.53
N ALA A 154 7.19 3.40 7.59
CA ALA A 154 7.51 4.54 6.73
C ALA A 154 7.27 5.87 7.42
N MET A 155 8.15 6.84 7.17
CA MET A 155 7.91 8.24 7.49
C MET A 155 7.96 9.06 6.19
N LEU A 156 6.80 9.53 5.74
CA LEU A 156 6.66 10.30 4.51
C LEU A 156 6.41 11.77 4.85
N SER A 157 7.20 12.66 4.26
CA SER A 157 6.88 14.09 4.21
C SER A 157 6.11 14.37 2.93
N LEU A 158 4.90 14.90 3.08
CA LEU A 158 3.93 15.08 2.02
C LEU A 158 3.53 16.55 1.93
N THR A 159 3.19 17.02 0.73
CA THR A 159 2.47 18.28 0.54
C THR A 159 1.01 17.94 0.25
N LEU A 160 0.12 18.24 1.20
CA LEU A 160 -1.30 17.98 1.04
C LEU A 160 -1.98 19.07 0.18
N PRO A 161 -3.00 18.70 -0.60
CA PRO A 161 -3.87 19.69 -1.23
C PRO A 161 -4.59 20.56 -0.18
N LYS A 162 -5.01 21.76 -0.59
CA LYS A 162 -5.76 22.71 0.25
C LYS A 162 -7.02 22.08 0.87
N THR A 163 -7.67 21.20 0.11
CA THR A 163 -8.82 20.42 0.51
C THR A 163 -8.46 18.93 0.47
N PRO A 164 -9.08 18.07 1.31
CA PRO A 164 -8.90 16.63 1.23
C PRO A 164 -9.04 16.10 -0.21
N GLY A 165 -8.14 15.20 -0.59
CA GLY A 165 -8.09 14.63 -1.94
C GLY A 165 -6.96 13.62 -2.09
N GLN A 166 -6.64 13.31 -3.34
CA GLN A 166 -5.59 12.36 -3.70
C GLN A 166 -4.21 13.01 -3.67
N VAL A 167 -3.24 12.27 -3.13
CA VAL A 167 -1.83 12.64 -3.01
C VAL A 167 -1.01 11.53 -3.64
N ARG A 168 -0.27 11.86 -4.70
CA ARG A 168 0.65 10.95 -5.38
C ARG A 168 1.95 10.87 -4.60
N LEU A 169 2.29 9.70 -4.09
CA LEU A 169 3.49 9.45 -3.29
C LEU A 169 4.76 9.33 -4.14
N ASP A 170 4.61 9.11 -5.45
CA ASP A 170 5.69 8.96 -6.44
C ASP A 170 6.24 10.28 -6.98
N ALA A 171 5.55 11.40 -6.72
CA ALA A 171 5.94 12.73 -7.20
C ALA A 171 6.87 13.50 -6.23
N PHE A 172 7.23 12.90 -5.08
CA PHE A 172 8.01 13.58 -4.06
C PHE A 172 9.51 13.35 -4.24
N GLU A 173 10.19 14.36 -4.81
CA GLU A 173 11.66 14.44 -4.92
C GLU A 173 12.38 14.50 -3.55
N LYS A 174 11.65 14.75 -2.46
CA LYS A 174 12.20 14.82 -1.10
C LYS A 174 12.19 13.45 -0.45
N SER A 175 13.35 12.81 -0.51
CA SER A 175 13.85 11.68 0.27
C SER A 175 12.88 11.06 1.28
N LEU A 176 12.43 9.84 0.98
CA LEU A 176 12.09 8.86 2.00
C LEU A 176 13.23 8.82 3.04
N ILE A 177 12.91 8.98 4.33
CA ILE A 177 13.88 8.78 5.39
C ILE A 177 14.01 7.25 5.59
N GLY A 178 14.90 6.63 4.81
CA GLY A 178 15.10 5.17 4.80
C GLY A 178 14.15 4.43 3.85
N SER A 179 14.46 3.16 3.58
CA SER A 179 13.55 2.27 2.85
C SER A 179 12.37 1.90 3.76
N PRO A 180 11.13 1.91 3.24
CA PRO A 180 9.98 1.51 4.03
C PRO A 180 9.83 -0.01 4.23
N PHE A 181 10.73 -0.79 3.62
CA PHE A 181 10.72 -2.24 3.63
C PHE A 181 12.02 -2.76 4.21
N SER A 182 11.95 -3.66 5.19
CA SER A 182 13.13 -4.19 5.90
C SER A 182 14.13 -4.94 5.01
N CYS A 183 13.70 -5.41 3.84
CA CYS A 183 14.55 -6.13 2.91
C CYS A 183 15.40 -5.23 2.00
N CYS A 184 15.11 -3.93 1.92
CA CYS A 184 15.82 -3.02 1.02
C CYS A 184 16.82 -2.19 1.83
N ASP A 185 18.09 -2.22 1.44
CA ASP A 185 19.13 -1.40 2.08
C ASP A 185 19.13 0.04 1.55
N SER A 186 19.97 0.90 2.14
CA SER A 186 20.12 2.30 1.70
C SER A 186 20.76 2.47 0.31
N ARG A 187 21.30 1.39 -0.27
CA ARG A 187 21.86 1.36 -1.64
C ARG A 187 20.84 0.89 -2.67
N CYS A 188 19.73 0.30 -2.23
CA CYS A 188 18.60 -0.02 -3.07
C CYS A 188 17.94 1.30 -3.50
N GLU A 189 18.05 1.67 -4.77
CA GLU A 189 17.23 2.72 -5.39
C GLU A 189 15.78 2.25 -5.47
N VAL A 190 15.13 2.12 -4.31
CA VAL A 190 13.74 1.69 -4.22
C VAL A 190 12.89 2.78 -4.83
N ARG A 191 12.36 2.52 -6.03
CA ARG A 191 11.30 3.35 -6.60
C ARG A 191 10.02 3.05 -5.84
N LEU A 192 9.74 3.89 -4.85
CA LEU A 192 8.44 3.91 -4.19
C LEU A 192 7.46 4.63 -5.10
N SER A 193 6.50 3.89 -5.65
CA SER A 193 5.29 4.50 -6.16
C SER A 193 4.13 4.23 -5.23
N GLY A 194 3.25 5.21 -5.12
CA GLY A 194 2.12 5.04 -4.25
C GLY A 194 1.08 6.11 -4.36
N LEU A 195 -0.08 5.79 -3.82
CA LEU A 195 -1.22 6.69 -3.76
C LEU A 195 -1.67 6.79 -2.31
N LEU A 196 -1.80 8.01 -1.81
CA LEU A 196 -2.51 8.29 -0.58
C LEU A 196 -3.76 9.08 -0.93
N ARG A 197 -4.93 8.51 -0.70
CA ARG A 197 -6.19 9.25 -0.78
C ARG A 197 -6.63 9.65 0.62
N LEU A 198 -6.89 10.93 0.84
CA LEU A 198 -7.44 11.47 2.08
C LEU A 198 -8.80 12.11 1.79
N THR A 199 -9.90 11.48 2.21
CA THR A 199 -11.24 12.05 2.07
C THR A 199 -11.92 12.21 3.43
N PRO A 200 -12.72 13.28 3.62
CA PRO A 200 -13.45 13.48 4.86
C PRO A 200 -14.64 12.52 4.95
N ASP A 201 -15.20 12.13 3.80
CA ASP A 201 -16.28 11.17 3.67
C ASP A 201 -15.75 9.78 3.38
N VAL A 202 -16.51 8.77 3.80
CA VAL A 202 -16.28 7.36 3.48
C VAL A 202 -16.96 7.06 2.14
N PRO A 203 -16.23 6.53 1.14
CA PRO A 203 -16.85 6.14 -0.12
C PRO A 203 -17.95 5.11 0.15
N VAL A 204 -19.05 5.19 -0.60
CA VAL A 204 -20.15 4.22 -0.48
C VAL A 204 -19.75 2.91 -1.16
N PHE A 205 -19.08 3.02 -2.30
CA PHE A 205 -18.53 1.88 -3.03
C PHE A 205 -17.11 2.20 -3.49
N HIS A 206 -16.28 1.16 -3.54
CA HIS A 206 -14.96 1.19 -4.15
C HIS A 206 -14.92 0.10 -5.23
N LEU A 207 -14.61 0.49 -6.47
CA LEU A 207 -14.51 -0.38 -7.63
C LEU A 207 -13.04 -0.55 -7.99
N ALA A 208 -12.57 -1.79 -7.90
CA ALA A 208 -11.24 -2.19 -8.29
C ALA A 208 -11.31 -3.50 -9.06
N ASP A 209 -10.25 -3.80 -9.80
CA ASP A 209 -10.05 -5.13 -10.35
C ASP A 209 -9.89 -6.17 -9.21
N ASP A 210 -10.06 -7.44 -9.56
CA ASP A 210 -9.87 -8.57 -8.65
C ASP A 210 -8.39 -8.91 -8.42
N THR A 211 -7.47 -8.07 -8.91
CA THR A 211 -6.05 -8.26 -8.68
C THR A 211 -5.72 -7.90 -7.23
N LEU A 212 -4.58 -8.42 -6.75
CA LEU A 212 -4.11 -8.14 -5.39
C LEU A 212 -3.76 -6.65 -5.19
N ASP A 213 -3.36 -5.97 -6.25
CA ASP A 213 -3.09 -4.53 -6.23
C ASP A 213 -4.39 -3.70 -6.16
N GLN A 214 -5.54 -4.33 -6.43
CA GLN A 214 -6.86 -3.71 -6.42
C GLN A 214 -6.84 -2.43 -7.25
N ASN A 215 -6.40 -2.51 -8.51
CA ASN A 215 -6.27 -1.33 -9.33
C ASN A 215 -7.64 -0.68 -9.50
N PRO A 216 -7.77 0.63 -9.23
CA PRO A 216 -9.05 1.30 -9.30
C PRO A 216 -9.62 1.24 -10.71
N ILE A 217 -10.94 1.06 -10.82
CA ILE A 217 -11.67 1.10 -12.10
C ILE A 217 -12.37 2.46 -12.18
N PRO A 218 -11.77 3.45 -12.88
CA PRO A 218 -12.35 4.78 -12.99
C PRO A 218 -13.48 4.83 -14.01
N HIS A 219 -14.37 5.82 -13.87
CA HIS A 219 -15.48 6.09 -14.79
C HIS A 219 -16.44 4.91 -15.00
N CYS A 220 -16.46 4.00 -14.04
CA CYS A 220 -17.33 2.85 -14.05
C CYS A 220 -18.71 3.27 -13.54
N ARG A 221 -19.74 3.01 -14.34
CA ARG A 221 -21.12 3.34 -13.97
C ARG A 221 -21.70 2.19 -13.15
N VAL A 222 -22.44 2.54 -12.11
CA VAL A 222 -23.15 1.58 -11.27
C VAL A 222 -24.58 2.01 -11.05
N ARG A 223 -25.44 1.02 -10.82
CA ARG A 223 -26.84 1.23 -10.43
C ARG A 223 -27.00 0.88 -8.96
N VAL A 224 -27.55 1.80 -8.19
CA VAL A 224 -27.65 1.73 -6.73
C VAL A 224 -29.09 1.94 -6.29
N LEU A 225 -29.58 1.09 -5.40
CA LEU A 225 -30.80 1.32 -4.66
C LEU A 225 -30.51 2.27 -3.50
N CYS A 226 -31.14 3.45 -3.52
CA CYS A 226 -30.99 4.46 -2.49
C CYS A 226 -31.93 4.22 -1.29
N PRO A 227 -31.67 4.86 -0.13
CA PRO A 227 -32.48 4.71 1.08
C PRO A 227 -33.96 5.07 0.92
N ASP A 228 -34.28 5.94 -0.04
CA ASP A 228 -35.64 6.34 -0.38
C ASP A 228 -36.37 5.35 -1.31
N GLY A 229 -35.74 4.20 -1.61
CA GLY A 229 -36.26 3.17 -2.50
C GLY A 229 -36.10 3.48 -3.99
N ALA A 230 -35.54 4.65 -4.34
CA ALA A 230 -35.29 5.00 -5.72
C ALA A 230 -34.00 4.34 -6.23
N THR A 231 -34.04 3.83 -7.45
CA THR A 231 -32.84 3.39 -8.15
C THR A 231 -32.19 4.58 -8.85
N ARG A 232 -30.90 4.78 -8.59
CA ARG A 232 -30.10 5.86 -9.21
C ARG A 232 -28.80 5.30 -9.74
N GLU A 233 -28.25 5.98 -10.75
CA GLU A 233 -26.95 5.64 -11.32
C GLU A 233 -25.89 6.61 -10.82
N PHE A 234 -24.72 6.08 -10.54
CA PHE A 234 -23.53 6.83 -10.10
C PHE A 234 -22.33 6.37 -10.91
N GLU A 235 -21.32 7.23 -11.00
CA GLU A 235 -20.06 6.94 -11.69
C GLU A 235 -18.91 6.98 -10.70
N SER A 236 -17.98 6.04 -10.80
CA SER A 236 -16.74 6.08 -10.02
C SER A 236 -15.80 7.17 -10.52
N ASP A 237 -15.11 7.81 -9.59
CA ASP A 237 -14.06 8.78 -9.92
C ASP A 237 -12.77 8.10 -10.40
N GLU A 238 -11.73 8.91 -10.64
CA GLU A 238 -10.40 8.45 -11.09
C GLU A 238 -9.75 7.40 -10.18
N ALA A 239 -10.17 7.29 -8.91
CA ALA A 239 -9.67 6.28 -7.98
C ALA A 239 -10.67 5.15 -7.74
N GLY A 240 -11.69 5.00 -8.60
CA GLY A 240 -12.67 3.93 -8.50
C GLY A 240 -13.67 4.11 -7.35
N ASP A 241 -13.70 5.26 -6.69
CA ASP A 241 -14.57 5.50 -5.55
C ASP A 241 -15.88 6.17 -5.97
N ILE A 242 -16.97 5.82 -5.28
CA ILE A 242 -18.28 6.42 -5.47
C ILE A 242 -18.74 7.07 -4.17
N PHE A 243 -18.86 8.39 -4.19
CA PHE A 243 -19.38 9.19 -3.08
C PHE A 243 -20.84 9.53 -3.33
N ILE A 244 -21.72 9.08 -2.46
CA ILE A 244 -23.15 9.42 -2.49
C ILE A 244 -23.44 10.27 -1.26
N PRO A 245 -23.99 11.49 -1.42
CA PRO A 245 -24.41 12.31 -0.29
C PRO A 245 -25.37 11.54 0.62
N ARG A 246 -25.02 11.43 1.90
CA ARG A 246 -25.83 10.77 2.92
C ARG A 246 -26.68 11.79 3.65
N ALA A 247 -27.97 11.53 3.79
CA ALA A 247 -28.86 12.32 4.65
C ALA A 247 -28.72 11.89 6.13
N SER A 248 -28.33 10.64 6.36
CA SER A 248 -28.13 10.04 7.68
C SER A 248 -26.97 9.05 7.68
N THR A 249 -26.35 8.86 8.84
CA THR A 249 -25.30 7.84 9.06
C THR A 249 -25.84 6.41 8.99
N LYS A 250 -27.16 6.23 9.01
CA LYS A 250 -27.85 4.93 8.88
C LYS A 250 -28.32 4.62 7.45
N ASP A 251 -28.03 5.50 6.50
CA ASP A 251 -28.43 5.30 5.11
C ASP A 251 -27.75 4.05 4.54
N VAL A 252 -28.57 3.12 4.06
CA VAL A 252 -28.12 1.90 3.39
C VAL A 252 -28.29 2.09 1.89
N TYR A 253 -27.19 1.91 1.16
CA TYR A 253 -27.15 1.93 -0.29
C TYR A 253 -26.79 0.53 -0.76
N THR A 254 -27.57 -0.03 -1.68
CA THR A 254 -27.33 -1.37 -2.20
C THR A 254 -26.84 -1.26 -3.63
N LEU A 255 -25.63 -1.76 -3.90
CA LEU A 255 -25.15 -1.95 -5.27
C LEU A 255 -26.00 -3.02 -5.95
N LEU A 256 -26.68 -2.65 -7.05
CA LEU A 256 -27.51 -3.56 -7.83
C LEU A 256 -26.71 -4.13 -9.01
N GLU A 257 -26.10 -3.25 -9.79
CA GLU A 257 -25.42 -3.60 -11.03
C GLU A 257 -24.19 -2.73 -11.23
N VAL A 258 -23.12 -3.33 -11.74
CA VAL A 258 -22.01 -2.61 -12.38
C VAL A 258 -22.31 -2.65 -13.88
N LEU A 259 -22.32 -1.51 -14.56
CA LEU A 259 -22.69 -1.44 -15.97
C LEU A 259 -21.43 -1.49 -16.84
N ASP A 260 -21.37 -2.46 -17.73
CA ASP A 260 -20.29 -2.58 -18.70
C ASP A 260 -20.46 -1.53 -19.82
N ASP A 261 -19.35 -1.05 -20.36
CA ASP A 261 -19.23 -0.08 -21.44
C ASP A 261 -19.61 1.39 -21.19
N ARG A 262 -18.99 2.27 -22.00
CA ARG A 262 -19.38 3.67 -22.26
C ARG A 262 -20.66 3.79 -23.12
N ALA A 263 -21.44 2.72 -23.26
CA ALA A 263 -22.59 2.65 -24.15
C ALA A 263 -23.73 3.59 -23.69
N PRO A 264 -24.54 4.14 -24.62
CA PRO A 264 -25.74 4.90 -24.28
C PRO A 264 -26.66 4.11 -23.35
N GLN A 265 -27.38 4.83 -22.48
CA GLN A 265 -28.19 4.30 -21.38
C GLN A 265 -29.17 3.17 -21.77
N SER A 266 -29.59 3.11 -23.04
CA SER A 266 -30.48 2.07 -23.57
C SER A 266 -29.79 0.74 -23.91
N ALA A 267 -28.46 0.68 -23.84
CA ALA A 267 -27.64 -0.43 -24.33
C ALA A 267 -26.64 -0.98 -23.30
N ALA A 268 -26.59 -0.42 -22.09
CA ALA A 268 -25.69 -0.91 -21.03
C ALA A 268 -26.18 -2.26 -20.47
N ILE A 269 -25.25 -3.20 -20.29
CA ILE A 269 -25.51 -4.57 -19.82
C ILE A 269 -24.82 -4.74 -18.45
N PRO A 270 -25.39 -5.53 -17.50
CA PRO A 270 -24.69 -5.85 -16.26
C PRO A 270 -23.33 -6.52 -16.53
N GLY A 271 -22.27 -5.93 -16.02
CA GLY A 271 -20.91 -6.46 -16.02
C GLY A 271 -20.69 -7.49 -14.92
N THR A 272 -19.56 -8.19 -14.98
CA THR A 272 -19.16 -9.18 -13.96
C THR A 272 -18.43 -8.48 -12.82
N TRP A 273 -18.83 -8.72 -11.56
CA TRP A 273 -18.18 -8.13 -10.38
C TRP A 273 -18.19 -9.07 -9.17
N THR A 274 -17.26 -8.84 -8.25
CA THR A 274 -17.12 -9.58 -6.99
C THR A 274 -17.09 -8.60 -5.82
N VAL A 275 -17.73 -8.94 -4.70
CA VAL A 275 -17.67 -8.17 -3.45
C VAL A 275 -16.73 -8.85 -2.46
N ASP A 276 -15.68 -8.14 -2.09
CA ASP A 276 -14.84 -8.47 -0.95
C ASP A 276 -15.60 -8.12 0.34
N THR A 277 -15.83 -9.11 1.20
CA THR A 277 -16.39 -8.89 2.53
C THR A 277 -15.31 -8.32 3.45
N VAL A 278 -15.46 -7.06 3.87
CA VAL A 278 -14.68 -6.51 4.98
C VAL A 278 -15.28 -7.05 6.27
N PRO A 279 -14.53 -7.79 7.12
CA PRO A 279 -15.07 -8.28 8.38
C PRO A 279 -15.47 -7.10 9.27
N ASP A 280 -16.69 -7.17 9.82
CA ASP A 280 -17.15 -6.22 10.82
C ASP A 280 -16.19 -6.22 12.01
N ARG A 281 -15.88 -5.01 12.49
CA ARG A 281 -14.97 -4.75 13.61
C ARG A 281 -15.28 -5.68 14.80
N VAL A 282 -14.29 -6.48 15.20
CA VAL A 282 -14.22 -7.07 16.54
C VAL A 282 -13.45 -6.13 17.46
#